data_AF-C0P2T2-F1
#
_entry.id   AF-C0P2T2-F1
#
_cell.length_a   1.000
_cell.length_b   1.000
_cell.length_c   1.000
_cell.angle_alpha   90.00
_cell.angle_beta   90.00
_cell.angle_gamma   90.00
#
_symmetry.space_group_name_H-M   'P 1'
#
loop_
_entity.id
_entity.type
_entity.pdbx_description
1 polymer ?
#
loop_
_entity_poly.entity_id
_entity_poly.type
_entity_poly.pdbx_seq_one_letter_code
_entity_poly.pdbx_strand_id
1 'polypeptide(L)'
;MQEFDQAMQHLEGKYEFMTSDHSYVSRKHEEDKVIIFERGDLVFVFNFHWSNSYFDYRVGCFKPGKYKIVLDSDDGLFGGFSRLDHDAEYFTADWPHDNRPCSFSVYAPSRTAVVYAPAGAEDE
;
A
#
# COMPACT_ATOMS: atom_id res chain seq x y z
N MET A 1 -0.48 -16.11 10.31
CA MET A 1 -0.49 -15.08 11.36
C MET A 1 0.92 -14.75 11.84
N GLN A 2 1.74 -15.73 12.25
CA GLN A 2 3.15 -15.49 12.61
C GLN A 2 3.98 -14.94 11.42
N GLU A 3 3.80 -15.50 10.22
CA GLU A 3 4.51 -15.03 9.02
C GLU A 3 4.27 -13.54 8.70
N PHE A 4 3.03 -13.07 8.86
CA PHE A 4 2.68 -11.68 8.57
C PHE A 4 3.29 -10.73 9.61
N ASP A 5 3.29 -11.14 10.88
CA ASP A 5 3.96 -10.38 11.95
C ASP A 5 5.47 -10.28 11.69
N GLN A 6 6.10 -11.40 11.31
CA GLN A 6 7.51 -11.42 10.92
C GLN A 6 7.79 -10.52 9.71
N ALA A 7 6.96 -10.58 8.66
CA ALA A 7 7.10 -9.71 7.49
C ALA A 7 6.93 -8.23 7.83
N MET A 8 6.00 -7.87 8.72
CA MET A 8 5.85 -6.51 9.25
C MET A 8 7.09 -6.04 10.01
N GLN A 9 7.69 -6.89 10.86
CA GLN A 9 8.93 -6.58 11.57
C GLN A 9 10.11 -6.39 10.59
N HIS A 10 10.23 -7.23 9.56
CA HIS A 10 11.25 -7.06 8.52
C HIS A 10 11.04 -5.77 7.72
N LEU A 11 9.80 -5.41 7.42
CA LEU A 11 9.44 -4.16 6.75
C LEU A 11 9.84 -2.95 7.61
N GLU A 12 9.59 -3.02 8.92
CA GLU A 12 10.03 -2.00 9.87
C GLU A 12 11.55 -1.89 9.89
N GLY A 13 12.28 -3.00 9.95
CA GLY A 13 13.75 -2.99 9.93
C GLY A 13 14.35 -2.45 8.63
N LYS A 14 13.66 -2.56 7.49
CA LYS A 14 14.13 -2.07 6.18
C LYS A 14 13.77 -0.61 5.91
N TYR A 15 12.57 -0.18 6.30
CA TYR A 15 12.02 1.13 5.95
C TYR A 15 11.89 2.09 7.14
N GLU A 16 12.06 1.59 8.37
CA GLU A 16 12.00 2.35 9.61
C GLU A 16 10.75 3.26 9.71
N PHE A 17 9.63 2.81 9.14
CA PHE A 17 8.42 3.63 9.04
C PHE A 17 7.84 4.01 10.40
N MET A 18 8.18 3.29 11.48
CA MET A 18 7.74 3.62 12.83
C MET A 18 8.45 4.84 13.43
N THR A 19 9.73 5.04 13.10
CA THR A 19 10.53 6.19 13.55
C THR A 19 10.39 7.41 12.63
N SER A 20 9.77 7.24 11.45
CA SER A 20 9.51 8.33 10.54
C SER A 20 8.52 9.35 11.10
N ASP A 21 8.89 10.63 11.11
CA ASP A 21 8.01 11.76 11.43
C ASP A 21 6.89 11.95 10.40
N HIS A 22 7.03 11.40 9.19
CA HIS A 22 6.03 11.56 8.15
C HIS A 22 4.89 10.56 8.35
N SER A 23 3.73 11.04 8.77
CA SER A 23 2.48 10.28 8.77
C SER A 23 1.37 11.11 8.15
N TYR A 24 0.68 10.57 7.15
CA TYR A 24 -0.40 11.28 6.49
C TYR A 24 -1.52 10.33 6.08
N VAL A 25 -2.75 10.61 6.50
CA VAL A 25 -3.91 9.81 6.08
C VAL A 25 -4.48 10.43 4.82
N SER A 26 -4.18 9.86 3.66
CA SER A 26 -4.64 10.36 2.36
C SER A 26 -6.15 10.19 2.22
N ARG A 27 -6.70 9.01 2.58
CA ARG A 27 -8.13 8.75 2.42
C ARG A 27 -8.69 7.89 3.56
N LYS A 28 -9.88 8.27 4.01
CA LYS A 28 -10.72 7.48 4.92
C LYS A 28 -12.14 7.41 4.35
N HIS A 29 -12.40 6.44 3.50
CA HIS A 29 -13.69 6.32 2.83
C HIS A 29 -14.61 5.39 3.63
N GLU A 30 -15.63 5.94 4.28
CA GLU A 30 -16.51 5.16 5.17
C GLU A 30 -17.43 4.20 4.43
N GLU A 31 -17.91 4.57 3.24
CA GLU A 31 -18.77 3.70 2.43
C GLU A 31 -17.98 2.52 1.87
N ASP A 32 -16.88 2.81 1.17
CA ASP A 32 -15.98 1.78 0.65
C ASP A 32 -15.23 1.00 1.73
N LYS A 33 -15.21 1.48 2.98
CA LYS A 33 -14.40 0.93 4.09
C LYS A 33 -12.92 0.82 3.71
N VAL A 34 -12.44 1.73 2.87
CA VAL A 34 -11.04 1.80 2.44
C VAL A 34 -10.32 2.89 3.22
N ILE A 35 -9.17 2.54 3.79
CA ILE A 35 -8.29 3.46 4.49
C ILE A 35 -6.95 3.44 3.78
N ILE A 36 -6.49 4.63 3.38
CA ILE A 36 -5.20 4.83 2.75
C ILE A 36 -4.43 5.84 3.58
N PHE A 37 -3.21 5.48 3.95
CA PHE A 37 -2.30 6.39 4.61
C PHE A 37 -0.87 6.14 4.18
N GLU A 38 -0.06 7.17 4.31
CA GLU A 38 1.37 7.15 4.08
C GLU A 38 2.10 7.24 5.40
N ARG A 39 3.17 6.48 5.53
CA ARG A 39 4.06 6.54 6.68
C ARG A 39 5.50 6.39 6.23
N GLY A 40 6.30 7.42 6.44
CA GLY A 40 7.58 7.59 5.76
C GLY A 40 7.37 7.65 4.24
N ASP A 41 8.05 6.75 3.54
CA ASP A 41 7.94 6.57 2.09
C ASP A 41 6.98 5.45 1.67
N LEU A 42 6.38 4.75 2.64
CA LEU A 42 5.46 3.65 2.39
C LEU A 42 4.03 4.14 2.27
N VAL A 43 3.29 3.54 1.34
CA VAL A 43 1.86 3.76 1.14
C VAL A 43 1.12 2.51 1.58
N PHE A 44 0.26 2.66 2.58
CA PHE A 44 -0.56 1.58 3.12
C PHE A 44 -1.99 1.70 2.59
N VAL A 45 -2.50 0.60 2.04
CA VAL A 45 -3.85 0.49 1.50
C VAL A 45 -4.57 -0.64 2.23
N PHE A 46 -5.57 -0.28 3.01
CA PHE A 46 -6.41 -1.22 3.74
C PHE A 46 -7.82 -1.20 3.17
N ASN A 47 -8.30 -2.36 2.74
CA ASN A 47 -9.69 -2.55 2.37
C ASN A 47 -10.41 -3.38 3.44
N PHE A 48 -11.18 -2.72 4.31
CA PHE A 48 -12.00 -3.38 5.32
C PHE A 48 -13.38 -3.80 4.81
N HIS A 49 -13.65 -3.65 3.52
CA HIS A 49 -14.93 -4.04 2.96
C HIS A 49 -15.09 -5.57 2.99
N TRP A 50 -16.20 -6.02 3.57
CA TRP A 50 -16.58 -7.42 3.73
C TRP A 50 -16.66 -8.25 2.43
N SER A 51 -17.17 -7.66 1.34
CA SER A 51 -17.34 -8.36 0.04
C SER A 51 -16.71 -7.66 -1.17
N ASN A 52 -16.85 -6.34 -1.31
CA ASN A 52 -16.37 -5.59 -2.47
C ASN A 52 -14.86 -5.52 -2.59
N SER A 53 -14.40 -5.87 -3.79
CA SER A 53 -13.02 -5.63 -4.25
C SER A 53 -13.04 -4.46 -5.23
N TYR A 54 -12.05 -3.59 -5.14
CA TYR A 54 -11.95 -2.40 -5.97
C TYR A 54 -10.82 -2.57 -6.98
N PHE A 55 -11.16 -2.47 -8.26
CA PHE A 55 -10.20 -2.39 -9.36
C PHE A 55 -9.96 -0.93 -9.72
N ASP A 56 -8.73 -0.62 -10.13
CA ASP A 56 -8.30 0.74 -10.48
C ASP A 56 -8.56 1.77 -9.36
N TYR A 57 -8.38 1.36 -8.10
CA TYR A 57 -8.59 2.26 -6.97
C TYR A 57 -7.46 3.27 -6.90
N ARG A 58 -7.80 4.56 -7.05
CA ARG A 58 -6.81 5.63 -7.09
C ARG A 58 -6.31 5.96 -5.68
N VAL A 59 -5.00 5.90 -5.53
CA VAL A 59 -4.23 6.12 -4.29
C VAL A 59 -3.35 7.35 -4.51
N GLY A 60 -3.49 8.36 -3.65
CA GLY A 60 -2.62 9.54 -3.67
C GLY A 60 -1.26 9.25 -3.05
N CYS A 61 -0.18 9.76 -3.65
CA CYS A 61 1.18 9.63 -3.16
C CYS A 61 1.95 10.96 -3.22
N PHE A 62 2.87 11.16 -2.28
CA PHE A 62 3.70 12.35 -2.26
C PHE A 62 4.83 12.33 -3.29
N LYS A 63 5.55 11.21 -3.42
CA LYS A 63 6.68 11.07 -4.34
C LYS A 63 6.22 10.52 -5.69
N PRO A 64 6.53 11.17 -6.82
CA PRO A 64 6.39 10.55 -8.12
C PRO A 64 7.45 9.47 -8.30
N GLY A 65 7.10 8.37 -8.94
CA GLY A 65 8.01 7.29 -9.25
C GLY A 65 7.29 5.99 -9.57
N LYS A 66 8.01 4.89 -9.35
CA LYS A 66 7.46 3.55 -9.40
C LYS A 66 7.29 3.03 -7.99
N TYR A 67 6.17 2.38 -7.74
CA TYR A 67 5.87 1.69 -6.51
C TYR A 67 5.78 0.20 -6.76
N LYS A 68 6.21 -0.58 -5.78
CA LYS A 68 6.13 -2.03 -5.78
C LYS A 68 5.49 -2.52 -4.49
N ILE A 69 4.86 -3.68 -4.57
CA ILE A 69 4.30 -4.34 -3.39
C ILE A 69 5.47 -4.86 -2.55
N VAL A 70 5.50 -4.47 -1.28
CA VAL A 70 6.50 -4.95 -0.30
C VAL A 70 5.88 -5.81 0.78
N LEU A 71 4.57 -5.70 0.96
CA LEU A 71 3.81 -6.55 1.86
C LEU A 71 2.39 -6.68 1.31
N ASP A 72 1.91 -7.91 1.21
CA ASP A 72 0.56 -8.23 0.77
C ASP A 72 -0.05 -9.26 1.70
N SER A 73 -1.11 -8.91 2.41
CA SER A 73 -1.79 -9.85 3.31
C SER A 73 -2.58 -10.94 2.55
N ASP A 74 -2.88 -10.73 1.26
CA ASP A 74 -3.59 -11.71 0.43
C ASP A 74 -2.65 -12.80 -0.09
N ASP A 75 -1.34 -12.72 0.16
CA ASP A 75 -0.41 -13.73 -0.33
C ASP A 75 -0.68 -15.12 0.28
N GLY A 76 -0.42 -16.16 -0.51
CA GLY A 76 -0.61 -17.55 -0.14
C GLY A 76 0.23 -17.96 1.08
N LEU A 77 1.39 -17.34 1.28
CA LEU A 77 2.24 -17.52 2.47
C LEU A 77 1.52 -17.10 3.76
N PHE A 78 0.66 -16.09 3.69
CA PHE A 78 -0.13 -15.63 4.83
C PHE A 78 -1.50 -16.31 4.94
N GLY A 79 -1.83 -17.19 4.00
CA GLY A 79 -3.11 -17.90 3.91
C GLY A 79 -4.18 -17.12 3.14
N GLY A 80 -3.80 -16.16 2.30
CA GLY A 80 -4.71 -15.46 1.38
C GLY A 80 -4.87 -16.18 0.04
N PHE A 81 -5.40 -15.47 -0.96
CA PHE A 81 -5.73 -16.01 -2.28
C PHE A 81 -4.71 -15.70 -3.39
N SER A 82 -3.63 -14.99 -3.09
CA SER A 82 -2.58 -14.54 -4.03
C SER A 82 -3.16 -13.86 -5.27
N ARG A 83 -4.08 -12.90 -5.07
CA ARG A 83 -4.75 -12.21 -6.16
C ARG A 83 -3.95 -11.04 -6.72
N LEU A 84 -2.94 -10.58 -5.99
CA LEU A 84 -2.05 -9.50 -6.42
C LEU A 84 -0.79 -10.09 -7.04
N ASP A 85 -0.32 -9.45 -8.09
CA ASP A 85 0.94 -9.79 -8.72
C ASP A 85 2.06 -8.98 -8.05
N HIS A 86 3.01 -9.65 -7.40
CA HIS A 86 4.09 -9.00 -6.66
C HIS A 86 5.19 -8.44 -7.57
N ASP A 87 5.25 -8.86 -8.84
CA ASP A 87 6.17 -8.32 -9.84
C ASP A 87 5.60 -7.07 -10.53
N ALA A 88 4.31 -6.77 -10.31
CA ALA A 88 3.67 -5.59 -10.87
C ALA A 88 4.31 -4.29 -10.38
N GLU A 89 4.74 -3.47 -11.35
CA GLU A 89 5.20 -2.10 -11.12
C GLU A 89 4.03 -1.11 -11.24
N TYR A 90 3.83 -0.31 -10.20
CA TYR A 90 2.80 0.72 -10.15
C TYR A 90 3.39 2.09 -10.45
N PHE A 91 3.00 2.68 -11.58
CA PHE A 91 3.52 3.98 -12.01
C PHE A 91 2.63 5.12 -11.50
N THR A 92 3.24 6.09 -10.85
CA THR A 92 2.51 7.31 -10.47
C THR A 92 2.31 8.22 -11.67
N ALA A 93 1.12 8.80 -11.76
CA ALA A 93 0.82 9.87 -12.69
C ALA A 93 0.73 11.21 -11.94
N ASP A 94 1.01 12.31 -12.66
CA ASP A 94 0.88 13.69 -12.16
C ASP A 94 -0.60 14.12 -12.11
N TRP A 95 -1.37 13.37 -11.33
CA TRP A 95 -2.79 13.56 -11.13
C TRP A 95 -3.04 13.82 -9.66
N PRO A 96 -3.29 15.09 -9.27
CA PRO A 96 -3.51 15.42 -7.88
C PRO A 96 -4.78 14.77 -7.37
N HIS A 97 -4.66 14.03 -6.27
CA HIS A 97 -5.76 13.25 -5.68
C HIS A 97 -5.58 13.19 -4.17
N ASP A 98 -6.68 13.30 -3.40
CA ASP A 98 -6.67 13.25 -1.93
C ASP A 98 -5.56 14.12 -1.28
N ASN A 99 -5.43 15.37 -1.75
CA ASN A 99 -4.46 16.35 -1.27
C ASN A 99 -2.98 15.93 -1.45
N ARG A 100 -2.71 15.03 -2.40
CA ARG A 100 -1.38 14.65 -2.86
C ARG A 100 -1.14 15.11 -4.31
N PRO A 101 0.12 15.42 -4.68
CA PRO A 101 0.45 15.90 -6.02
C PRO A 101 0.31 14.81 -7.08
N CYS A 102 0.62 13.56 -6.71
CA CYS A 102 0.62 12.42 -7.62
C CYS A 102 -0.37 11.35 -7.16
N SER A 103 -0.76 10.47 -8.07
CA SER A 103 -1.56 9.30 -7.73
C SER A 103 -1.28 8.12 -8.66
N PHE A 104 -1.61 6.93 -8.19
CA PHE A 104 -1.52 5.69 -8.95
C PHE A 104 -2.76 4.83 -8.70
N SER A 105 -3.09 3.94 -9.63
CA SER A 105 -4.23 3.04 -9.51
C SER A 105 -3.77 1.67 -9.01
N VAL A 106 -4.48 1.11 -8.04
CA VAL A 106 -4.18 -0.22 -7.47
C VAL A 106 -5.38 -1.15 -7.51
N TYR A 107 -5.11 -2.44 -7.37
CA TYR A 107 -6.14 -3.42 -7.06
C TYR A 107 -6.23 -3.62 -5.55
N ALA A 108 -7.40 -3.37 -4.97
CA ALA A 108 -7.66 -3.51 -3.54
C ALA A 108 -8.76 -4.57 -3.30
N PRO A 109 -8.39 -5.86 -3.14
CA PRO A 109 -9.33 -6.92 -2.81
C PRO A 109 -10.02 -6.71 -1.45
N SER A 110 -11.17 -7.34 -1.24
CA SER A 110 -11.90 -7.25 0.04
C SER A 110 -11.14 -7.89 1.19
N ARG A 111 -11.12 -7.21 2.34
CA ARG A 111 -10.46 -7.67 3.59
C ARG A 111 -8.95 -7.89 3.45
N THR A 112 -8.27 -7.07 2.67
CA THR A 112 -6.82 -7.16 2.49
C THR A 112 -6.12 -5.87 2.91
N ALA A 113 -4.83 -6.03 3.24
CA ALA A 113 -3.90 -4.97 3.55
C ALA A 113 -2.68 -5.13 2.64
N VAL A 114 -2.43 -4.09 1.84
CA VAL A 114 -1.31 -4.07 0.89
C VAL A 114 -0.47 -2.85 1.16
N VAL A 115 0.85 -3.03 1.18
CA VAL A 115 1.82 -1.97 1.40
C VAL A 115 2.70 -1.84 0.18
N TYR A 116 2.83 -0.59 -0.28
CA TYR A 116 3.61 -0.22 -1.43
C TYR A 116 4.81 0.62 -0.99
N ALA A 117 5.98 0.31 -1.55
CA ALA A 117 7.19 1.10 -1.36
C ALA A 117 7.68 1.64 -2.71
N PRO A 118 8.36 2.80 -2.74
CA PRO A 118 9.01 3.26 -3.95
C PRO A 118 10.11 2.27 -4.36
N ALA A 119 10.13 1.87 -5.63
CA ALA A 119 11.08 0.92 -6.18
C ALA A 119 12.54 1.44 -6.13
N GLY A 120 12.74 2.75 -5.99
CA GLY A 120 14.06 3.37 -5.85
C GLY A 120 14.68 3.31 -4.46
N ALA A 121 13.99 2.78 -3.44
CA ALA A 121 14.52 2.65 -2.08
C ALA A 121 15.44 1.43 -1.88
N GLU A 122 15.87 0.77 -2.96
CA GLU A 122 16.75 -0.42 -2.90
C GLU A 122 18.21 -0.13 -3.25
N ASP A 123 18.51 1.09 -3.68
CA ASP A 123 19.86 1.54 -4.03
C ASP A 123 20.22 2.77 -3.19
N GLU A 124 20.42 2.60 -1.88
CA GLU A 124 21.24 3.49 -1.05
C GLU A 124 21.82 2.75 0.15
#